data_AF-A0A5D4GUT8-F1
#
_entry.id   AF-A0A5D4GUT8-F1
#
_cell.length_a   1.000
_cell.length_b   1.000
_cell.length_c   1.000
_cell.angle_alpha   90.00
_cell.angle_beta   90.00
_cell.angle_gamma   90.00
#
_symmetry.space_group_name_H-M   'P 1'
#
loop_
_entity.id
_entity.type
_entity.pdbx_description
1 polymer ?
#
loop_
_entity_poly.entity_id
_entity_poly.type
_entity_poly.pdbx_seq_one_letter_code
_entity_poly.pdbx_strand_id
1 'polypeptide(L)'
;MKTRNEGLLLLAGISLLTLAACGEEQETVVQSQEPPAAVEAPNAVPGEDDRSEDAMRRIGQGADAILQGAEELTRDARERAERLLEDSGPALERAGELAREIGASLDQITRQALRDFETGVALLQQRIDESTADIEPETGDPQAELPPLDRLRADTRAAAQAGPAGVGPDYVGVWAGDTSSCGRIDVEAVEMMAVITPTTMRRHENVCNFAEASMTDRTATLAASCIAEGEMEDRQIILDMPDENTIEIGQAGMDGTARLVRCHLP
;
A
#
# COMPACT_ATOMS: atom_id res chain seq x y z
N MET A 1 -6.62 63.92 -12.88
CA MET A 1 -6.03 63.18 -11.73
C MET A 1 -5.99 61.72 -12.18
N LYS A 2 -4.90 61.12 -12.71
CA LYS A 2 -3.51 60.92 -12.23
C LYS A 2 -3.55 60.29 -10.84
N THR A 3 -3.41 58.97 -10.67
CA THR A 3 -2.19 58.11 -10.72
C THR A 3 -2.59 56.67 -11.13
N ARG A 4 -2.00 55.93 -12.08
CA ARG A 4 -0.63 55.39 -12.31
C ARG A 4 -0.08 54.56 -11.14
N ASN A 5 -0.02 53.23 -11.30
CA ASN A 5 1.03 52.39 -10.73
C ASN A 5 1.33 51.20 -11.68
N GLU A 6 2.59 51.15 -12.11
CA GLU A 6 3.26 50.10 -12.88
C GLU A 6 4.10 49.23 -11.92
N GLY A 7 4.33 47.97 -12.28
CA GLY A 7 5.31 47.05 -11.69
C GLY A 7 4.90 45.61 -12.06
N LEU A 8 5.48 44.87 -13.01
CA LEU A 8 6.87 44.59 -13.41
C LEU A 8 7.63 43.71 -12.41
N LEU A 9 7.73 42.41 -12.73
CA LEU A 9 8.80 41.41 -12.44
C LEU A 9 8.25 40.01 -12.82
N LEU A 10 8.53 39.43 -14.00
CA LEU A 10 9.70 38.60 -14.34
C LEU A 10 10.10 37.59 -13.25
N LEU A 11 9.79 36.30 -13.47
CA LEU A 11 10.66 35.18 -13.11
C LEU A 11 10.33 33.95 -13.96
N ALA A 12 11.36 33.49 -14.67
CA ALA A 12 11.40 32.27 -15.45
C ALA A 12 11.49 31.04 -14.55
N GLY A 13 10.93 29.91 -15.02
CA GLY A 13 11.06 28.62 -14.36
C GLY A 13 10.82 27.49 -15.37
N ILE A 14 11.83 27.23 -16.20
CA ILE A 14 11.91 26.02 -17.02
C ILE A 14 12.15 24.85 -16.07
N SER A 15 11.30 23.82 -16.12
CA SER A 15 11.62 22.51 -15.56
C SER A 15 11.20 21.44 -16.56
N LEU A 16 12.17 21.12 -17.42
CA LEU A 16 12.24 19.85 -18.14
C LEU A 16 12.66 18.78 -17.12
N LEU A 17 11.77 17.83 -16.85
CA LEU A 17 12.15 16.54 -16.27
C LEU A 17 11.67 15.44 -17.20
N THR A 18 12.61 15.05 -18.07
CA THR A 18 12.61 13.81 -18.84
C THR A 18 12.69 12.64 -17.88
N LEU A 19 11.60 11.88 -17.74
CA LEU A 19 11.65 10.54 -17.16
C LEU A 19 12.00 9.54 -18.25
N ALA A 20 13.09 8.83 -18.02
CA ALA A 20 13.61 7.77 -18.86
C ALA A 20 12.56 6.67 -19.03
N ALA A 21 12.24 6.39 -20.29
CA ALA A 21 11.55 5.19 -20.71
C ALA A 21 12.50 3.99 -20.55
N CYS A 22 12.17 3.09 -19.63
CA CYS A 22 12.57 1.69 -19.69
C CYS A 22 11.28 0.89 -19.81
N GLY A 23 10.88 0.65 -21.06
CA GLY A 23 9.71 -0.13 -21.45
C GLY A 23 9.92 -0.60 -22.87
N GLU A 24 10.70 -1.66 -23.03
CA GLU A 24 10.74 -2.45 -24.26
C GLU A 24 9.38 -3.13 -24.42
N GLU A 25 8.49 -2.54 -25.21
CA GLU A 25 7.27 -3.21 -25.66
C GLU A 25 7.29 -3.35 -27.17
N GLN A 26 7.35 -4.62 -27.57
CA GLN A 26 7.39 -5.16 -28.91
C GLN A 26 6.21 -4.68 -29.76
N GLU A 27 6.51 -3.91 -30.82
CA GLU A 27 5.61 -3.77 -31.96
C GLU A 27 5.42 -5.14 -32.62
N THR A 28 4.24 -5.70 -32.40
CA THR A 28 3.75 -6.88 -33.10
C THR A 28 3.32 -6.46 -34.50
N VAL A 29 4.19 -6.70 -35.47
CA VAL A 29 3.85 -6.65 -36.89
C VAL A 29 2.92 -7.82 -37.20
N VAL A 30 1.67 -7.51 -37.51
CA VAL A 30 0.71 -8.45 -38.10
C VAL A 30 1.19 -8.80 -39.51
N GLN A 31 1.74 -10.01 -39.68
CA GLN A 31 1.92 -10.64 -40.98
C GLN A 31 1.12 -11.93 -41.03
N SER A 32 0.01 -11.89 -41.75
CA SER A 32 -0.74 -13.07 -42.19
C SER A 32 0.03 -13.78 -43.31
N GLN A 33 0.49 -15.01 -43.10
CA GLN A 33 0.81 -15.96 -44.19
C GLN A 33 0.46 -17.41 -43.80
N GLU A 34 -0.10 -18.10 -44.79
CA GLU A 34 -0.74 -19.42 -44.83
C GLU A 34 0.29 -20.59 -44.95
N PRO A 35 0.00 -21.85 -44.54
CA PRO A 35 0.99 -22.92 -44.39
C PRO A 35 1.16 -23.80 -45.65
N PRO A 36 2.24 -24.64 -45.75
CA PRO A 36 1.96 -26.09 -45.70
C PRO A 36 3.10 -27.06 -45.24
N ALA A 37 2.64 -28.28 -44.91
CA ALA A 37 3.20 -29.64 -45.09
C ALA A 37 4.25 -30.25 -44.12
N ALA A 38 3.89 -31.45 -43.63
CA ALA A 38 4.65 -32.35 -42.76
C ALA A 38 5.49 -33.39 -43.55
N VAL A 39 6.59 -33.88 -42.96
CA VAL A 39 7.49 -34.91 -43.52
C VAL A 39 7.66 -36.09 -42.53
N GLU A 40 7.55 -37.31 -43.05
CA GLU A 40 7.68 -38.63 -42.38
C GLU A 40 9.13 -38.99 -41.94
N ALA A 41 9.25 -39.97 -41.03
CA ALA A 41 10.51 -40.56 -40.53
C ALA A 41 10.50 -42.12 -40.62
N PRO A 42 11.66 -42.81 -40.74
CA PRO A 42 11.71 -44.28 -40.53
C PRO A 42 12.80 -44.84 -39.56
N ASN A 43 12.32 -45.69 -38.63
CA ASN A 43 12.72 -47.02 -38.08
C ASN A 43 14.16 -47.54 -37.79
N ALA A 44 14.33 -47.98 -36.52
CA ALA A 44 14.70 -49.31 -35.93
C ALA A 44 16.13 -49.95 -35.96
N VAL A 45 16.49 -50.64 -34.83
CA VAL A 45 17.72 -51.40 -34.51
C VAL A 45 17.40 -52.72 -33.74
N PRO A 46 18.12 -53.87 -33.91
CA PRO A 46 18.08 -55.08 -33.02
C PRO A 46 19.42 -55.28 -32.23
N GLY A 47 19.62 -56.05 -31.13
CA GLY A 47 18.88 -56.85 -30.13
C GLY A 47 19.90 -57.27 -29.01
N GLU A 48 19.46 -57.72 -27.82
CA GLU A 48 19.99 -57.25 -26.51
C GLU A 48 20.73 -58.25 -25.58
N ASP A 49 20.90 -59.53 -25.90
CA ASP A 49 21.20 -60.54 -24.85
C ASP A 49 22.67 -60.75 -24.41
N ASP A 50 23.69 -60.32 -25.17
CA ASP A 50 25.12 -60.60 -24.82
C ASP A 50 25.82 -59.51 -23.96
N ARG A 51 25.12 -58.43 -23.60
CA ARG A 51 25.74 -57.26 -22.92
C ARG A 51 25.72 -57.31 -21.39
N SER A 52 24.92 -58.21 -20.80
CA SER A 52 24.55 -58.10 -19.38
C SER A 52 25.61 -58.68 -18.41
N GLU A 53 26.28 -59.79 -18.76
CA GLU A 53 27.30 -60.40 -17.90
C GLU A 53 28.61 -59.60 -17.84
N ASP A 54 29.10 -59.10 -18.98
CA ASP A 54 30.34 -58.29 -18.99
C ASP A 54 30.12 -56.90 -18.37
N ALA A 55 28.88 -56.38 -18.38
CA ALA A 55 28.51 -55.18 -17.66
C ALA A 55 28.55 -55.38 -16.13
N MET A 56 27.98 -56.48 -15.62
CA MET A 56 27.97 -56.77 -14.17
C MET A 56 29.39 -56.94 -13.59
N ARG A 57 30.30 -57.58 -14.34
CA ARG A 57 31.69 -57.75 -13.90
C ARG A 57 32.48 -56.43 -13.85
N ARG A 58 32.24 -55.53 -14.81
CA ARG A 58 32.85 -54.19 -14.82
C ARG A 58 32.29 -53.29 -13.70
N ILE A 59 31.00 -53.44 -13.37
CA ILE A 59 30.38 -52.73 -12.24
C ILE A 59 31.00 -53.17 -10.90
N GLY A 60 31.23 -54.46 -10.69
CA GLY A 60 31.88 -54.96 -9.47
C GLY A 60 33.30 -54.42 -9.28
N GLN A 61 34.12 -54.40 -10.34
CA GLN A 61 35.47 -53.83 -10.28
C GLN A 61 35.49 -52.30 -10.11
N GLY A 62 34.49 -51.61 -10.65
CA GLY A 62 34.31 -50.17 -10.44
C GLY A 62 33.93 -49.82 -9.00
N ALA A 63 33.09 -50.64 -8.35
CA ALA A 63 32.65 -50.42 -6.98
C ALA A 63 33.80 -50.52 -5.96
N ASP A 64 34.70 -51.50 -6.11
CA ASP A 64 35.85 -51.65 -5.21
C ASP A 64 36.86 -50.50 -5.34
N ALA A 65 37.08 -50.00 -6.56
CA ALA A 65 37.95 -48.85 -6.80
C ALA A 65 37.37 -47.55 -6.22
N ILE A 66 36.04 -47.39 -6.25
CA ILE A 66 35.35 -46.23 -5.66
C ILE A 66 35.45 -46.26 -4.13
N LEU A 67 35.28 -47.43 -3.49
CA LEU A 67 35.38 -47.57 -2.05
C LEU A 67 36.80 -47.26 -1.55
N GLN A 68 37.83 -47.77 -2.22
CA GLN A 68 39.22 -47.47 -1.88
C GLN A 68 39.56 -45.98 -2.07
N GLY A 69 39.10 -45.37 -3.16
CA GLY A 69 39.27 -43.93 -3.39
C GLY A 69 38.56 -43.06 -2.33
N ALA A 70 37.37 -43.47 -1.88
CA ALA A 70 36.62 -42.75 -0.86
C ALA A 70 37.29 -42.81 0.53
N GLU A 71 37.86 -43.96 0.90
CA GLU A 71 38.61 -44.10 2.15
C GLU A 71 39.88 -43.25 2.17
N GLU A 72 40.59 -43.18 1.04
CA GLU A 72 41.83 -42.39 0.90
C GLU A 72 41.54 -40.88 0.93
N LEU A 73 40.47 -40.43 0.24
CA LEU A 73 39.97 -39.06 0.30
C LEU A 73 39.54 -38.66 1.72
N THR A 74 38.85 -39.55 2.43
CA THR A 74 38.38 -39.26 3.80
C THR A 74 39.56 -39.12 4.77
N ARG A 75 40.61 -39.93 4.59
CA ARG A 75 41.84 -39.85 5.40
C ARG A 75 42.61 -38.55 5.14
N ASP A 76 42.81 -38.19 3.88
CA ASP A 76 43.50 -36.96 3.49
C ASP A 76 42.71 -35.70 3.89
N ALA A 77 41.37 -35.73 3.76
CA ALA A 77 40.51 -34.65 4.23
C ALA A 77 40.61 -34.46 5.75
N ARG A 78 40.67 -35.56 6.52
CA ARG A 78 40.81 -35.50 7.98
C ARG A 78 42.16 -34.93 8.40
N GLU A 79 43.27 -35.37 7.79
CA GLU A 79 44.59 -34.83 8.11
C GLU A 79 44.71 -33.35 7.75
N ARG A 80 44.13 -32.92 6.63
CA ARG A 80 44.12 -31.49 6.26
C ARG A 80 43.24 -30.67 7.20
N ALA A 81 42.09 -31.20 7.61
CA ALA A 81 41.24 -30.54 8.59
C ALA A 81 41.93 -30.41 9.95
N GLU A 82 42.61 -31.45 10.42
CA GLU A 82 43.37 -31.43 11.69
C GLU A 82 44.51 -30.40 11.63
N ARG A 83 45.28 -30.32 10.54
CA ARG A 83 46.32 -29.27 10.36
C ARG A 83 45.74 -27.87 10.28
N LEU A 84 44.61 -27.68 9.59
CA LEU A 84 43.94 -26.38 9.51
C LEU A 84 43.38 -25.92 10.87
N LEU A 85 42.86 -26.86 11.67
CA LEU A 85 42.36 -26.59 13.02
C LEU A 85 43.50 -26.27 13.99
N GLU A 86 44.66 -26.93 13.86
CA GLU A 86 45.83 -26.65 14.69
C GLU A 86 46.41 -25.25 14.42
N ASP A 87 46.45 -24.83 13.15
CA ASP A 87 46.93 -23.50 12.74
C ASP A 87 45.91 -22.38 13.05
N SER A 88 44.61 -22.71 13.05
CA SER A 88 43.52 -21.74 13.26
C SER A 88 42.99 -21.67 14.70
N GLY A 89 43.35 -22.63 15.56
CA GLY A 89 42.88 -22.71 16.95
C GLY A 89 43.01 -21.40 17.75
N PRO A 90 44.18 -20.72 17.72
CA PRO A 90 44.37 -19.45 18.42
C PRO A 90 43.53 -18.29 17.86
N ALA A 91 43.17 -18.34 16.56
CA ALA A 91 42.30 -17.34 15.94
C ALA A 91 40.82 -17.58 16.29
N LEU A 92 40.41 -18.85 16.39
CA LEU A 92 39.05 -19.25 16.79
C LEU A 92 38.77 -18.94 18.26
N GLU A 93 39.75 -19.07 19.16
CA GLU A 93 39.60 -18.66 20.57
C GLU A 93 39.39 -17.15 20.71
N ARG A 94 40.17 -16.32 20.00
CA ARG A 94 39.97 -14.85 19.98
C ARG A 94 38.62 -14.46 19.38
N ALA A 95 38.18 -15.15 18.33
CA ALA A 95 36.86 -14.94 17.75
C ALA A 95 35.74 -15.31 18.73
N GLY A 96 35.92 -16.37 19.52
CA GLY A 96 34.98 -16.80 20.57
C GLY A 96 34.88 -15.83 21.75
N GLU A 97 35.98 -15.20 22.16
CA GLU A 97 35.97 -14.12 23.15
C GLU A 97 35.25 -12.87 22.64
N LEU A 98 35.56 -12.42 21.42
CA LEU A 98 34.89 -11.29 20.78
C LEU A 98 33.38 -11.55 20.62
N ALA A 99 32.99 -12.75 20.23
CA ALA A 99 31.58 -13.13 20.13
C ALA A 99 30.84 -13.11 21.48
N ARG A 100 31.53 -13.49 22.58
CA ARG A 100 30.97 -13.43 23.95
C ARG A 100 30.77 -11.99 24.42
N GLU A 101 31.71 -11.11 24.13
CA GLU A 101 31.64 -9.69 24.48
C GLU A 101 30.56 -8.95 23.67
N ILE A 102 30.48 -9.22 22.36
CA ILE A 102 29.42 -8.70 21.49
C ILE A 102 28.04 -9.21 21.94
N GLY A 103 27.90 -10.51 22.23
CA GLY A 103 26.65 -11.11 22.69
C GLY A 103 26.12 -10.51 24.00
N ALA A 104 27.00 -10.21 24.95
CA ALA A 104 26.63 -9.54 26.20
C ALA A 104 26.17 -8.09 25.95
N SER A 105 26.80 -7.37 25.02
CA SER A 105 26.38 -6.01 24.65
C SER A 105 25.03 -5.98 23.92
N LEU A 106 24.78 -6.96 23.05
CA LEU A 106 23.54 -7.05 22.27
C LEU A 106 22.34 -7.34 23.19
N ASP A 107 22.47 -8.24 24.16
CA ASP A 107 21.39 -8.54 25.10
C ASP A 107 20.99 -7.31 25.94
N GLN A 108 21.96 -6.45 26.29
CA GLN A 108 21.68 -5.20 27.00
C GLN A 108 21.01 -4.16 26.10
N ILE A 109 21.44 -4.05 24.84
CA ILE A 109 20.84 -3.16 23.84
C ILE A 109 19.41 -3.59 23.53
N THR A 110 19.15 -4.88 23.32
CA THR A 110 17.80 -5.40 23.03
C THR A 110 16.86 -5.20 24.21
N ARG A 111 17.31 -5.45 25.45
CA ARG A 111 16.49 -5.18 26.65
C ARG A 111 16.17 -3.71 26.83
N GLN A 112 17.07 -2.81 26.43
CA GLN A 112 16.82 -1.37 26.47
C GLN A 112 15.86 -0.94 25.36
N ALA A 113 16.07 -1.40 24.13
CA ALA A 113 15.20 -1.11 23.00
C ALA A 113 13.76 -1.59 23.24
N LEU A 114 13.56 -2.76 23.85
CA LEU A 114 12.24 -3.26 24.21
C LEU A 114 11.53 -2.37 25.24
N ARG A 115 12.25 -1.92 26.28
CA ARG A 115 11.69 -0.99 27.27
C ARG A 115 11.35 0.38 26.66
N ASP A 116 12.22 0.88 25.79
CA ASP A 116 12.01 2.16 25.11
C ASP A 116 10.81 2.05 24.14
N PHE A 117 10.65 0.91 23.46
CA PHE A 117 9.50 0.62 22.62
C PHE A 117 8.21 0.52 23.44
N GLU A 118 8.19 -0.26 24.54
CA GLU A 118 7.04 -0.38 25.43
C GLU A 118 6.63 0.99 26.02
N THR A 119 7.60 1.80 26.41
CA THR A 119 7.38 3.17 26.90
C THR A 119 6.81 4.06 25.78
N GLY A 120 7.34 3.94 24.56
CA GLY A 120 6.84 4.65 23.40
C GLY A 120 5.40 4.28 23.04
N VAL A 121 5.06 2.99 23.12
CA VAL A 121 3.69 2.49 22.91
C VAL A 121 2.74 3.00 24.00
N ALA A 122 3.16 2.95 25.27
CA ALA A 122 2.35 3.48 26.38
C ALA A 122 2.10 4.98 26.24
N LEU A 123 3.11 5.76 25.84
CA LEU A 123 2.98 7.19 25.58
C LEU A 123 2.06 7.48 24.38
N LEU A 124 2.16 6.67 23.32
CA LEU A 124 1.28 6.78 22.16
C LEU A 124 -0.18 6.48 22.54
N GLN A 125 -0.40 5.40 23.29
CA GLN A 125 -1.73 5.04 23.79
C GLN A 125 -2.30 6.13 24.67
N GLN A 126 -1.50 6.68 25.59
CA GLN A 126 -1.89 7.82 26.41
C GLN A 126 -2.29 9.03 25.57
N ARG A 127 -1.54 9.37 24.51
CA ARG A 127 -1.90 10.47 23.61
C ARG A 127 -3.16 10.18 22.79
N ILE A 128 -3.38 8.93 22.39
CA ILE A 128 -4.63 8.52 21.72
C ILE A 128 -5.79 8.69 22.69
N ASP A 129 -5.68 8.19 23.92
CA ASP A 129 -6.72 8.29 24.95
C ASP A 129 -7.00 9.75 25.31
N GLU A 130 -5.96 10.58 25.49
CA GLU A 130 -6.07 12.03 25.71
C GLU A 130 -6.72 12.73 24.51
N SER A 131 -6.37 12.36 23.27
CA SER A 131 -7.01 12.91 22.07
C SER A 131 -8.47 12.47 21.89
N THR A 132 -8.87 11.36 22.51
CA THR A 132 -10.22 10.81 22.43
C THR A 132 -11.11 11.34 23.57
N ALA A 133 -10.53 11.69 24.72
CA ALA A 133 -11.25 12.14 25.91
C ALA A 133 -11.85 13.55 25.80
N ASP A 134 -11.33 14.39 24.91
CA ASP A 134 -11.82 15.75 24.64
C ASP A 134 -12.65 15.85 23.36
N ILE A 135 -13.04 14.73 22.76
CA ILE A 135 -13.98 14.72 21.63
C ILE A 135 -15.37 15.08 22.18
N GLU A 136 -15.75 16.36 22.07
CA GLU A 136 -17.14 16.78 22.29
C GLU A 136 -18.06 15.89 21.43
N PRO A 137 -19.18 15.40 22.00
CA PRO A 137 -20.13 14.61 21.25
C PRO A 137 -20.59 15.39 20.02
N GLU A 138 -20.72 14.65 18.94
CA GLU A 138 -20.83 15.14 17.58
C GLU A 138 -21.85 16.27 17.44
N THR A 139 -21.42 17.33 16.78
CA THR A 139 -22.35 18.27 16.16
C THR A 139 -23.24 17.42 15.23
N GLY A 140 -24.52 17.27 15.58
CA GLY A 140 -25.41 16.41 14.81
C GLY A 140 -26.77 16.17 15.45
N ASP A 141 -27.72 15.76 14.63
CA ASP A 141 -28.98 15.18 15.11
C ASP A 141 -28.68 13.82 15.75
N PRO A 142 -29.10 13.57 17.01
CA PRO A 142 -28.79 12.31 17.73
C PRO A 142 -29.44 11.07 17.09
N GLN A 143 -30.18 11.21 16.00
CA GLN A 143 -30.71 10.10 15.21
C GLN A 143 -29.92 9.86 13.92
N ALA A 144 -28.88 10.64 13.64
CA ALA A 144 -28.05 10.56 12.43
C ALA A 144 -26.85 9.61 12.62
N GLU A 145 -27.07 8.48 13.29
CA GLU A 145 -26.03 7.52 13.62
C GLU A 145 -25.59 6.69 12.40
N LEU A 146 -24.29 6.54 12.25
CA LEU A 146 -23.65 5.60 11.33
C LEU A 146 -23.70 4.17 11.91
N PRO A 147 -23.55 3.15 11.05
CA PRO A 147 -23.23 1.81 11.51
C PRO A 147 -21.96 1.78 12.41
N PRO A 148 -21.83 0.75 13.26
CA PRO A 148 -20.61 0.52 14.03
C PRO A 148 -19.35 0.53 13.16
N LEU A 149 -18.25 1.06 13.71
CA LEU A 149 -16.97 1.27 13.01
C LEU A 149 -16.48 0.05 12.23
N ASP A 150 -16.68 -1.17 12.74
CA ASP A 150 -16.23 -2.42 12.11
C ASP A 150 -16.98 -2.75 10.79
N ARG A 151 -18.14 -2.13 10.56
CA ARG A 151 -18.94 -2.27 9.34
C ARG A 151 -18.68 -1.19 8.30
N LEU A 152 -18.04 -0.09 8.69
CA LEU A 152 -17.78 1.04 7.82
C LEU A 152 -16.55 0.80 6.95
N ARG A 153 -16.56 1.34 5.73
CA ARG A 153 -15.38 1.36 4.86
C ARG A 153 -14.30 2.29 5.44
N ALA A 154 -13.06 2.11 4.99
CA ALA A 154 -11.91 2.86 5.53
C ALA A 154 -12.03 4.38 5.34
N ASP A 155 -12.54 4.82 4.19
CA ASP A 155 -12.77 6.23 3.88
C ASP A 155 -13.90 6.81 4.74
N THR A 156 -14.98 6.06 4.95
CA THR A 156 -16.07 6.47 5.85
C THR A 156 -15.60 6.62 7.28
N ARG A 157 -14.82 5.66 7.80
CA ARG A 157 -14.23 5.76 9.15
C ARG A 157 -13.33 6.99 9.28
N ALA A 158 -12.45 7.20 8.30
CA ALA A 158 -11.55 8.35 8.30
C ALA A 158 -12.33 9.68 8.26
N ALA A 159 -13.36 9.79 7.42
CA ALA A 159 -14.20 10.98 7.34
C ALA A 159 -14.99 11.22 8.63
N ALA A 160 -15.61 10.18 9.20
CA ALA A 160 -16.39 10.27 10.43
C ALA A 160 -15.53 10.69 11.64
N GLN A 161 -14.28 10.22 11.71
CA GLN A 161 -13.35 10.58 12.79
C GLN A 161 -12.69 11.95 12.59
N ALA A 162 -12.59 12.44 11.35
CA ALA A 162 -11.87 13.67 11.04
C ALA A 162 -12.54 14.92 11.63
N GLY A 163 -13.88 15.02 11.54
CA GLY A 163 -14.63 16.17 12.04
C GLY A 163 -14.42 16.39 13.55
N PRO A 164 -14.74 15.41 14.41
CA PRO A 164 -14.55 15.55 15.85
C PRO A 164 -13.07 15.73 16.27
N ALA A 165 -12.13 15.28 15.45
CA ALA A 165 -10.69 15.49 15.67
C ALA A 165 -10.17 16.85 15.15
N GLY A 166 -11.01 17.69 14.53
CA GLY A 166 -10.62 18.97 13.94
C GLY A 166 -9.67 18.82 12.75
N VAL A 167 -9.77 17.73 12.01
CA VAL A 167 -8.90 17.43 10.86
C VAL A 167 -9.57 17.85 9.56
N GLY A 168 -8.96 18.85 8.90
CA GLY A 168 -9.42 19.37 7.61
C GLY A 168 -10.53 20.43 7.74
N PRO A 169 -11.07 20.90 6.60
CA PRO A 169 -12.15 21.90 6.59
C PRO A 169 -13.49 21.33 7.08
N ASP A 170 -14.40 22.20 7.53
CA ASP A 170 -15.68 21.82 8.14
C ASP A 170 -16.57 20.88 7.30
N TYR A 171 -16.42 20.88 5.96
CA TYR A 171 -17.18 20.00 5.07
C TYR A 171 -16.73 18.53 5.14
N VAL A 172 -15.56 18.25 5.73
CA VAL A 172 -15.06 16.89 5.92
C VAL A 172 -15.96 16.16 6.90
N GLY A 173 -16.37 14.95 6.53
CA GLY A 173 -17.36 14.19 7.28
C GLY A 173 -18.16 13.24 6.41
N VAL A 174 -19.13 12.58 7.05
CA VAL A 174 -20.09 11.70 6.40
C VAL A 174 -21.45 12.38 6.37
N TRP A 175 -22.11 12.34 5.23
CA TRP A 175 -23.34 13.07 4.97
C TRP A 175 -24.38 12.19 4.30
N ALA A 176 -25.65 12.34 4.66
CA ALA A 176 -26.78 11.60 4.07
C ALA A 176 -27.98 12.52 3.79
N GLY A 177 -28.89 12.11 2.90
CA GLY A 177 -30.08 12.91 2.57
C GLY A 177 -31.02 13.14 3.76
N ASP A 178 -30.97 12.25 4.74
CA ASP A 178 -31.78 12.28 5.96
C ASP A 178 -31.11 11.44 7.07
N THR A 179 -31.59 11.59 8.30
CA THR A 179 -31.00 10.92 9.48
C THR A 179 -31.13 9.39 9.42
N SER A 180 -32.24 8.87 8.89
CA SER A 180 -32.44 7.41 8.75
C SER A 180 -31.50 6.78 7.73
N SER A 181 -31.06 7.56 6.73
CA SER A 181 -30.09 7.12 5.73
C SER A 181 -28.67 6.99 6.29
N CYS A 182 -28.32 7.66 7.39
CA CYS A 182 -26.99 7.51 8.02
C CYS A 182 -26.72 6.06 8.45
N GLY A 183 -27.70 5.40 9.06
CA GLY A 183 -27.58 4.00 9.54
C GLY A 183 -27.44 2.94 8.44
N ARG A 184 -27.49 3.37 7.17
CA ARG A 184 -27.45 2.50 5.97
C ARG A 184 -26.17 2.67 5.15
N ILE A 185 -25.38 3.72 5.43
CA ILE A 185 -24.12 3.99 4.74
C ILE A 185 -23.20 2.78 4.86
N ASP A 186 -22.64 2.34 3.73
CA ASP A 186 -21.78 1.16 3.59
C ASP A 186 -22.42 -0.20 3.94
N VAL A 187 -23.69 -0.23 4.35
CA VAL A 187 -24.48 -1.46 4.54
C VAL A 187 -25.26 -1.78 3.27
N GLU A 188 -25.82 -0.76 2.63
CA GLU A 188 -26.56 -0.86 1.38
C GLU A 188 -26.35 0.35 0.47
N ALA A 189 -26.93 0.31 -0.73
CA ALA A 189 -26.87 1.40 -1.68
C ALA A 189 -27.74 2.59 -1.18
N VAL A 190 -27.07 3.68 -0.81
CA VAL A 190 -27.72 4.96 -0.46
C VAL A 190 -27.41 5.96 -1.56
N GLU A 191 -28.46 6.46 -2.23
CA GLU A 191 -28.32 7.39 -3.37
C GLU A 191 -27.89 8.80 -2.93
N MET A 192 -28.55 9.31 -1.90
CA MET A 192 -28.30 10.63 -1.34
C MET A 192 -27.31 10.52 -0.18
N MET A 193 -26.04 10.37 -0.50
CA MET A 193 -24.95 10.42 0.48
C MET A 193 -23.73 11.15 -0.08
N ALA A 194 -22.84 11.56 0.81
CA ALA A 194 -21.50 12.02 0.49
C ALA A 194 -20.54 11.61 1.62
N VAL A 195 -19.50 10.86 1.31
CA VAL A 195 -18.37 10.61 2.23
C VAL A 195 -17.24 11.51 1.78
N ILE A 196 -16.92 12.55 2.57
CA ILE A 196 -15.95 13.58 2.21
C ILE A 196 -14.75 13.46 3.13
N THR A 197 -13.60 13.11 2.56
CA THR A 197 -12.29 13.20 3.21
C THR A 197 -11.60 14.51 2.78
N PRO A 198 -10.43 14.87 3.34
CA PRO A 198 -9.70 16.06 2.92
C PRO A 198 -9.39 16.15 1.41
N THR A 199 -9.27 15.00 0.72
CA THR A 199 -8.84 14.94 -0.69
C THR A 199 -9.77 14.17 -1.61
N THR A 200 -10.82 13.53 -1.06
CA THR A 200 -11.76 12.72 -1.85
C THR A 200 -13.19 12.93 -1.41
N MET A 201 -14.11 12.73 -2.35
CA MET A 201 -15.55 12.69 -2.10
C MET A 201 -16.13 11.48 -2.82
N ARG A 202 -16.67 10.54 -2.06
CA ARG A 202 -17.45 9.44 -2.61
C ARG A 202 -18.92 9.83 -2.65
N ARG A 203 -19.47 9.75 -3.86
CA ARG A 203 -20.86 9.74 -4.36
C ARG A 203 -21.54 8.37 -4.25
N HIS A 204 -22.85 8.31 -4.46
CA HIS A 204 -23.47 7.10 -5.01
C HIS A 204 -22.89 6.89 -6.41
N GLU A 205 -22.21 5.75 -6.63
CA GLU A 205 -21.60 5.35 -7.91
C GLU A 205 -20.55 6.31 -8.50
N ASN A 206 -20.05 7.28 -7.72
CA ASN A 206 -19.07 8.26 -8.16
C ASN A 206 -17.99 8.44 -7.10
N VAL A 207 -16.73 8.61 -7.51
CA VAL A 207 -15.65 9.05 -6.62
C VAL A 207 -14.90 10.21 -7.25
N CYS A 208 -14.82 11.32 -6.54
CA CYS A 208 -14.10 12.52 -6.92
C CYS A 208 -12.83 12.69 -6.09
N ASN A 209 -11.74 13.10 -6.75
CA ASN A 209 -10.49 13.50 -6.10
C ASN A 209 -10.30 15.01 -6.30
N PHE A 210 -9.85 15.72 -5.27
CA PHE A 210 -9.61 17.16 -5.30
C PHE A 210 -8.48 17.55 -4.35
N ALA A 211 -7.94 18.75 -4.54
CA ALA A 211 -7.10 19.38 -3.54
C ALA A 211 -8.00 20.01 -2.46
N GLU A 212 -7.62 19.84 -1.20
CA GLU A 212 -8.31 20.47 -0.06
C GLU A 212 -8.46 21.98 -0.30
N ALA A 213 -9.64 22.52 -0.02
CA ALA A 213 -9.93 23.95 -0.15
C ALA A 213 -10.46 24.49 1.18
N SER A 214 -9.96 25.65 1.60
CA SER A 214 -10.52 26.32 2.77
C SER A 214 -11.92 26.87 2.48
N MET A 215 -12.77 26.87 3.49
CA MET A 215 -14.10 27.49 3.45
C MET A 215 -13.97 29.01 3.49
N THR A 216 -14.74 29.73 2.67
CA THR A 216 -14.91 31.19 2.70
C THR A 216 -16.40 31.48 2.80
N ASP A 217 -16.84 32.22 3.82
CA ASP A 217 -18.26 32.52 4.05
C ASP A 217 -19.17 31.28 4.09
N ARG A 218 -18.65 30.17 4.62
CA ARG A 218 -19.28 28.83 4.67
C ARG A 218 -19.45 28.13 3.32
N THR A 219 -18.80 28.63 2.28
CA THR A 219 -18.77 27.99 0.97
C THR A 219 -17.35 27.54 0.64
N ALA A 220 -17.21 26.38 0.00
CA ALA A 220 -15.97 25.94 -0.64
C ALA A 220 -16.24 25.53 -2.09
N THR A 221 -15.29 25.83 -2.97
CA THR A 221 -15.34 25.41 -4.38
C THR A 221 -14.19 24.45 -4.63
N LEU A 222 -14.52 23.21 -4.99
CA LEU A 222 -13.57 22.15 -5.24
C LEU A 222 -13.42 21.96 -6.76
N ALA A 223 -12.18 22.07 -7.26
CA ALA A 223 -11.83 21.58 -8.58
C ALA A 223 -11.52 20.08 -8.45
N ALA A 224 -12.43 19.24 -8.94
CA ALA A 224 -12.39 17.81 -8.71
C ALA A 224 -12.29 17.03 -10.03
N SER A 225 -11.54 15.92 -10.01
CA SER A 225 -11.55 14.92 -11.07
C SER A 225 -12.32 13.70 -10.58
N CYS A 226 -13.44 13.41 -11.23
CA CYS A 226 -14.43 12.42 -10.80
C CYS A 226 -14.46 11.22 -11.74
N ILE A 227 -14.65 10.04 -11.17
CA ILE A 227 -14.91 8.81 -11.92
C ILE A 227 -16.38 8.45 -11.72
N ALA A 228 -17.16 8.47 -12.80
CA ALA A 228 -18.57 8.06 -12.82
C ALA A 228 -18.76 7.08 -13.98
N GLU A 229 -19.42 5.94 -13.74
CA GLU A 229 -19.65 4.90 -14.75
C GLU A 229 -18.36 4.42 -15.48
N GLY A 230 -17.20 4.57 -14.85
CA GLY A 230 -15.90 4.21 -15.41
C GLY A 230 -15.23 5.29 -16.27
N GLU A 231 -15.87 6.44 -16.46
CA GLU A 231 -15.32 7.58 -17.20
C GLU A 231 -14.82 8.67 -16.25
N MET A 232 -13.72 9.32 -16.63
CA MET A 232 -13.12 10.42 -15.88
C MET A 232 -13.64 11.76 -16.40
N GLU A 233 -14.13 12.60 -15.50
CA GLU A 233 -14.65 13.93 -15.81
C GLU A 233 -14.19 14.96 -14.77
N ASP A 234 -13.73 16.12 -15.23
CA ASP A 234 -13.41 17.24 -14.36
C ASP A 234 -14.67 18.05 -14.04
N ARG A 235 -14.92 18.29 -12.75
CA ARG A 235 -16.10 18.99 -12.24
C ARG A 235 -15.69 20.07 -11.25
N GLN A 236 -16.47 21.16 -11.22
CA GLN A 236 -16.39 22.16 -10.18
C GLN A 236 -17.54 21.95 -9.19
N ILE A 237 -17.23 21.39 -8.03
CA ILE A 237 -18.18 21.08 -6.97
C ILE A 237 -18.26 22.28 -6.03
N ILE A 238 -19.47 22.73 -5.72
CA ILE A 238 -19.72 23.83 -4.79
C ILE A 238 -20.30 23.21 -3.53
N LEU A 239 -19.65 23.45 -2.40
CA LEU A 239 -20.08 23.04 -1.07
C LEU A 239 -20.55 24.28 -0.34
N ASP A 240 -21.77 24.29 0.15
CA ASP A 240 -22.29 25.33 1.04
C ASP A 240 -22.70 24.69 2.36
N MET A 241 -22.31 25.29 3.47
CA MET A 241 -22.65 24.81 4.81
C MET A 241 -23.51 25.84 5.53
N PRO A 242 -24.85 25.77 5.42
CA PRO A 242 -25.75 26.67 6.13
C PRO A 242 -25.50 26.66 7.65
N ASP A 243 -25.14 25.51 8.19
CA ASP A 243 -24.76 25.25 9.57
C ASP A 243 -23.80 24.05 9.64
N GLU A 244 -23.33 23.71 10.83
CA GLU A 244 -22.37 22.61 11.04
C GLU A 244 -22.95 21.22 10.74
N ASN A 245 -24.28 21.07 10.73
CA ASN A 245 -25.00 19.80 10.60
C ASN A 245 -25.64 19.60 9.24
N THR A 246 -25.52 20.58 8.34
CA THR A 246 -26.09 20.54 7.01
C THR A 246 -25.05 20.95 5.97
N ILE A 247 -24.98 20.21 4.88
CA ILE A 247 -24.24 20.61 3.68
C ILE A 247 -25.18 20.61 2.47
N GLU A 248 -24.99 21.58 1.59
CA GLU A 248 -25.57 21.61 0.26
C GLU A 248 -24.46 21.41 -0.77
N ILE A 249 -24.59 20.38 -1.61
CA ILE A 249 -23.61 20.02 -2.63
C ILE A 249 -24.21 20.32 -4.00
N GLY A 250 -23.63 21.30 -4.70
CA GLY A 250 -23.98 21.69 -6.06
C GLY A 250 -22.82 21.49 -7.04
N GLN A 251 -23.09 21.74 -8.31
CA GLN A 251 -22.08 21.77 -9.37
C GLN A 251 -22.22 23.07 -10.16
N ALA A 252 -21.09 23.70 -10.49
CA ALA A 252 -21.11 24.95 -11.25
C ALA A 252 -21.76 24.74 -12.63
N GLY A 253 -22.70 25.61 -12.98
CA GLY A 253 -23.42 25.55 -14.26
C GLY A 253 -24.54 24.50 -14.32
N MET A 254 -24.87 23.83 -13.22
CA MET A 254 -26.03 22.96 -13.10
C MET A 254 -27.06 23.54 -12.14
N ASP A 255 -28.34 23.37 -12.45
CA ASP A 255 -29.43 23.74 -11.56
C ASP A 255 -29.67 22.61 -10.53
N GLY A 256 -29.63 22.97 -9.25
CA GLY A 256 -29.96 22.08 -8.13
C GLY A 256 -28.79 21.83 -7.18
N THR A 257 -29.12 21.71 -5.89
CA THR A 257 -28.19 21.32 -4.82
C THR A 257 -28.76 20.12 -4.08
N ALA A 258 -27.88 19.21 -3.65
CA ALA A 258 -28.23 18.11 -2.77
C ALA A 258 -28.02 18.57 -1.32
N ARG A 259 -29.10 18.76 -0.57
CA ARG A 259 -29.03 19.04 0.87
C ARG A 259 -28.90 17.73 1.64
N LEU A 260 -27.87 17.64 2.48
CA LEU A 260 -27.53 16.46 3.28
C LEU A 260 -27.32 16.84 4.74
N VAL A 261 -27.61 15.93 5.66
CA VAL A 261 -27.38 16.02 7.10
C VAL A 261 -26.09 15.31 7.49
N ARG A 262 -25.39 15.84 8.50
CA ARG A 262 -24.18 15.22 9.04
C ARG A 262 -24.52 13.92 9.75
N CYS A 263 -23.82 12.85 9.38
CA CYS A 263 -23.86 11.57 10.05
C CYS A 263 -22.68 11.42 10.99
N HIS A 264 -22.88 10.61 12.02
CA HIS A 264 -22.07 10.68 13.22
C HIS A 264 -21.90 9.25 13.79
N LEU A 265 -20.78 8.91 14.44
CA LEU A 265 -20.56 7.59 15.03
C LEU A 265 -21.48 7.37 16.25
N PRO A 266 -21.92 6.13 16.50
CA PRO A 266 -22.74 5.81 17.68
C PRO A 266 -21.94 5.83 19.00
#